data_AF-G5JB09-F1
#
_entry.id   AF-G5JB09-F1
#
_cell.length_a   1.000
_cell.length_b   1.000
_cell.length_c   1.000
_cell.angle_alpha   90.00
_cell.angle_beta   90.00
_cell.angle_gamma   90.00
#
_symmetry.space_group_name_H-M   'P 1'
#
loop_
_entity.id
_entity.type
_entity.pdbx_description
1 polymer ?
#
loop_
_entity_poly.entity_id
_entity_poly.type
_entity_poly.pdbx_seq_one_letter_code
_entity_poly.pdbx_strand_id
1 'polypeptide(L)'
;MIEINPAYTSQLLPYRDEFVFTDCSIREYWDEIEQVSVDRDISAAINIKRVGLDEFPTIKRRKGKIVIVDSTTHLTSKEVLSVFRGLEKPAL
;
A
#
# COMPACT_ATOMS: atom_id res chain seq x y z
N MET A 1 -12.71 11.50 16.37
CA MET A 1 -11.81 11.37 15.21
C MET A 1 -10.40 11.34 15.77
N ILE A 2 -9.62 10.31 15.50
CA ILE A 2 -8.21 10.26 15.93
C ILE A 2 -7.41 10.81 14.76
N GLU A 3 -6.77 11.95 14.95
CA GLU A 3 -5.86 12.52 13.95
C GLU A 3 -4.54 11.74 14.01
N ILE A 4 -4.30 10.93 12.99
CA ILE A 4 -3.03 10.25 12.79
C ILE A 4 -2.48 10.81 11.48
N ASN A 5 -1.20 11.17 11.45
CA ASN A 5 -0.51 11.69 10.26
C ASN A 5 0.51 10.65 9.75
N PRO A 6 0.04 9.50 9.22
CA PRO A 6 0.94 8.45 8.72
C PRO A 6 1.60 8.95 7.43
N ALA A 7 2.93 8.89 7.40
CA ALA A 7 3.67 9.17 6.18
C ALA A 7 3.61 7.97 5.22
N TYR A 8 3.69 8.25 3.91
CA TYR A 8 3.87 7.27 2.84
C TYR A 8 2.68 6.34 2.53
N THR A 9 1.48 6.62 3.03
CA THR A 9 0.28 5.78 2.78
C THR A 9 -0.07 5.62 1.30
N SER A 10 0.18 6.64 0.48
CA SER A 10 -0.01 6.56 -0.99
C SER A 10 1.17 5.98 -1.74
N GLN A 11 2.32 5.79 -1.10
CA GLN A 11 3.56 5.37 -1.76
C GLN A 11 3.86 3.88 -1.58
N LEU A 12 3.40 3.31 -0.46
CA LEU A 12 3.63 1.92 -0.09
C LEU A 12 2.53 1.00 -0.64
N LEU A 13 2.89 -0.16 -1.19
CA LEU A 13 1.90 -1.17 -1.53
C LEU A 13 1.21 -1.72 -0.26
N PRO A 14 -0.12 -1.88 -0.24
CA PRO A 14 -0.84 -2.29 0.96
C PRO A 14 -0.78 -3.80 1.21
N TYR A 15 -0.16 -4.57 0.32
CA TYR A 15 -0.02 -6.03 0.41
C TYR A 15 1.44 -6.50 0.31
N ARG A 16 2.40 -5.59 0.10
CA ARG A 16 3.83 -5.85 0.05
C ARG A 16 4.61 -4.65 0.58
N ASP A 17 5.67 -4.89 1.34
CA ASP A 17 6.49 -3.84 1.96
C ASP A 17 7.42 -3.14 0.95
N GLU A 18 6.82 -2.57 -0.10
CA GLU A 18 7.50 -1.97 -1.23
C GLU A 18 6.93 -0.59 -1.56
N PHE A 19 7.81 0.38 -1.77
CA PHE A 19 7.46 1.74 -2.16
C PHE A 19 7.53 1.87 -3.67
N VAL A 20 6.41 2.26 -4.27
CA VAL A 20 6.23 2.20 -5.72
C VAL A 20 5.81 3.55 -6.31
N PHE A 21 4.89 4.26 -5.65
CA PHE A 21 4.46 5.59 -6.10
C PHE A 21 5.40 6.68 -5.57
N THR A 22 6.68 6.60 -5.93
CA THR A 22 7.71 7.55 -5.46
C THR A 22 7.61 8.93 -6.10
N ASP A 23 6.81 9.07 -7.16
CA ASP A 23 6.49 10.31 -7.84
C ASP A 23 4.96 10.53 -7.85
N CYS A 24 4.53 11.74 -7.53
CA CYS A 24 3.14 12.18 -7.57
C CYS A 24 2.51 12.13 -8.97
N SER A 25 3.31 11.99 -10.03
CA SER A 25 2.81 11.77 -11.39
C SER A 25 2.27 10.35 -11.63
N ILE A 26 2.72 9.36 -10.86
CA ILE A 26 2.34 7.95 -11.03
C ILE A 26 0.98 7.73 -10.36
N ARG A 27 -0.01 7.33 -11.16
CA ARG A 27 -1.38 7.05 -10.70
C ARG A 27 -1.68 5.56 -10.65
N GLU A 28 -1.22 4.83 -11.65
CA GLU A 28 -1.41 3.39 -11.77
C GLU A 28 -0.05 2.70 -11.78
N TYR A 29 0.01 1.53 -11.16
CA TYR A 29 1.17 0.67 -11.14
C TYR A 29 0.75 -0.74 -11.49
N TRP A 30 1.48 -1.36 -12.42
CA TRP A 30 1.33 -2.77 -12.73
C TRP A 30 2.32 -3.59 -11.90
N ASP A 31 1.81 -4.48 -11.06
CA ASP A 31 2.64 -5.39 -10.26
C ASP A 31 2.92 -6.68 -11.03
N GLU A 32 4.14 -6.82 -11.53
CA GLU A 32 4.54 -8.01 -12.29
C GLU A 32 4.55 -9.31 -11.48
N ILE A 33 4.62 -9.25 -10.15
CA ILE A 33 4.66 -10.45 -9.31
C ILE A 33 3.24 -10.98 -9.09
N GLU A 34 2.32 -10.10 -8.72
CA GLU A 34 0.94 -10.45 -8.39
C GLU A 34 -0.02 -10.37 -9.59
N GLN A 35 0.48 -9.85 -10.72
CA GLN A 35 -0.21 -9.63 -11.99
C GLN A 35 -1.51 -8.85 -11.79
N VAL A 36 -1.41 -7.70 -11.11
CA VAL A 36 -2.55 -6.86 -10.75
C VAL A 36 -2.27 -5.38 -11.01
N SER A 37 -3.29 -4.66 -11.48
CA SER A 37 -3.23 -3.20 -11.59
C SER A 37 -3.61 -2.52 -10.29
N VAL A 38 -2.76 -1.59 -9.83
CA VAL A 38 -2.90 -0.88 -8.56
C VAL A 38 -3.08 0.61 -8.83
N ASP A 39 -4.25 1.15 -8.48
CA ASP A 39 -4.46 2.60 -8.41
C ASP A 39 -3.91 3.15 -7.06
N ARG A 40 -3.17 4.24 -7.14
CA ARG A 40 -2.51 4.89 -6.00
C ARG A 40 -3.48 5.35 -4.94
N ASP A 41 -4.62 5.91 -5.33
CA ASP A 41 -5.57 6.50 -4.39
C ASP A 41 -6.36 5.38 -3.69
N ILE A 42 -6.63 4.27 -4.38
CA ILE A 42 -7.17 3.04 -3.77
C ILE A 42 -6.16 2.44 -2.78
N SER A 43 -4.89 2.34 -3.19
CA SER A 43 -3.79 1.91 -2.32
C SER A 43 -3.69 2.78 -1.05
N ALA A 44 -3.75 4.11 -1.21
CA ALA A 44 -3.75 5.07 -0.10
C ALA A 44 -4.94 4.85 0.84
N ALA A 45 -6.15 4.67 0.30
CA ALA A 45 -7.35 4.43 1.09
C ALA A 45 -7.25 3.15 1.94
N ILE A 46 -6.72 2.06 1.35
CA ILE A 46 -6.49 0.81 2.07
C ILE A 46 -5.45 1.01 3.18
N ASN A 47 -4.34 1.68 2.89
CA ASN A 47 -3.31 1.96 3.89
C ASN A 47 -3.81 2.86 5.03
N ILE A 48 -4.66 3.86 4.75
CA ILE A 48 -5.31 4.67 5.79
C ILE A 48 -6.19 3.80 6.69
N LYS A 49 -6.93 2.84 6.12
CA LYS A 49 -7.70 1.86 6.93
C LYS A 49 -6.76 1.00 7.79
N ARG A 50 -5.65 0.51 7.24
CA ARG A 50 -4.63 -0.26 7.97
C ARG A 50 -4.01 0.54 9.12
N VAL A 51 -3.83 1.85 8.96
CA VAL A 51 -3.36 2.73 10.05
C VAL A 51 -4.38 2.74 11.19
N GLY A 52 -5.68 2.83 10.88
CA GLY A 52 -6.75 2.77 11.88
C GLY A 52 -6.89 1.41 12.58
N LEU A 53 -6.35 0.35 11.99
CA LEU A 53 -6.34 -1.02 12.53
C LEU A 53 -5.03 -1.41 13.21
N ASP A 54 -4.04 -0.50 13.29
CA ASP A 54 -2.67 -0.79 13.75
C ASP A 54 -1.95 -1.88 12.93
N GLU A 55 -2.32 -2.01 11.66
CA GLU A 55 -1.75 -2.97 10.71
C GLU A 55 -0.80 -2.32 9.71
N PHE A 56 -0.70 -0.98 9.71
CA PHE A 56 0.21 -0.27 8.83
C PHE A 56 1.65 -0.37 9.36
N PRO A 57 2.64 -0.67 8.51
CA PRO A 57 3.99 -0.95 8.98
C PRO A 57 4.64 0.27 9.64
N THR A 58 5.54 -0.01 10.58
CA THR A 58 6.37 1.02 11.19
C THR A 58 7.50 1.41 10.24
N ILE A 59 7.42 2.63 9.71
CA ILE A 59 8.41 3.20 8.79
C ILE A 59 9.32 4.16 9.56
N LYS A 60 10.65 3.99 9.45
CA LYS A 60 11.65 4.91 10.01
C LYS A 60 12.58 5.44 8.93
N ARG A 61 13.13 6.63 9.16
CA ARG A 61 14.22 7.20 8.35
C ARG A 61 15.56 7.00 9.06
N ARG A 62 16.49 6.28 8.44
CA ARG A 62 17.84 6.04 8.97
C ARG A 62 18.88 6.52 7.97
N LYS A 63 19.68 7.53 8.35
CA LYS A 63 20.73 8.13 7.51
C LYS A 63 20.23 8.49 6.10
N GLY A 64 19.05 9.09 6.01
CA GLY A 64 18.44 9.48 4.75
C GLY A 64 17.65 8.38 4.01
N LYS A 65 17.82 7.10 4.38
CA LYS A 65 17.10 5.96 3.77
C LYS A 65 15.81 5.65 4.53
N ILE A 66 14.77 5.27 3.79
CA ILE A 66 13.51 4.78 4.31
C ILE A 66 13.68 3.29 4.64
N VAL A 67 13.24 2.86 5.82
CA VAL A 67 13.37 1.48 6.29
C VAL A 67 12.07 1.09 7.00
N ILE A 68 11.49 -0.04 6.61
CA ILE A 68 10.38 -0.68 7.32
C ILE A 68 10.99 -1.51 8.45
N VAL A 69 10.53 -1.27 9.69
CA VAL A 69 11.14 -1.84 10.91
C VAL A 69 10.25 -2.91 11.54
N ASP A 70 8.94 -2.80 11.34
CA ASP A 70 7.96 -3.78 11.77
C ASP A 70 6.78 -3.78 10.78
N SER A 71 6.24 -4.96 10.49
CA SER A 71 5.21 -5.13 9.46
C SER A 71 4.40 -6.40 9.64
N THR A 72 3.09 -6.22 9.63
CA THR A 72 2.09 -7.29 9.56
C THR A 72 1.45 -7.39 8.17
N THR A 73 2.01 -6.71 7.15
CA THR A 73 1.46 -6.66 5.78
C THR A 73 1.15 -8.05 5.20
N HIS A 74 1.99 -9.05 5.50
CA HIS A 74 1.81 -10.41 5.03
C HIS A 74 0.54 -11.10 5.57
N LEU A 75 -0.03 -10.63 6.69
CA LEU A 75 -1.22 -11.20 7.30
C LEU A 75 -2.50 -10.82 6.54
N THR A 76 -2.52 -9.63 5.93
CA THR A 76 -3.70 -9.10 5.21
C THR A 76 -3.52 -9.09 3.68
N SER A 77 -2.34 -9.47 3.19
CA SER A 77 -1.98 -9.39 1.76
C SER A 77 -2.99 -10.07 0.84
N LYS A 78 -3.46 -11.28 1.18
CA LYS A 78 -4.44 -12.03 0.39
C LYS A 78 -5.78 -11.29 0.24
N GLU A 79 -6.27 -10.70 1.33
CA GLU A 79 -7.52 -9.95 1.32
C GLU A 79 -7.37 -8.69 0.47
N VAL A 80 -6.29 -7.95 0.69
CA VAL A 80 -6.01 -6.73 -0.09
C VAL A 80 -5.87 -7.04 -1.58
N LEU A 81 -5.16 -8.11 -1.95
CA LEU A 81 -5.04 -8.54 -3.35
C LEU A 81 -6.40 -8.94 -3.95
N SER A 82 -7.28 -9.55 -3.17
CA SER A 82 -8.63 -9.87 -3.63
C SER A 82 -9.46 -8.62 -3.93
N VAL A 83 -9.26 -7.54 -3.18
CA VAL A 83 -9.90 -6.24 -3.45
C VAL A 83 -9.44 -5.70 -4.80
N PHE A 84 -8.12 -5.65 -5.07
CA PHE A 84 -7.63 -5.16 -6.36
C PHE A 84 -8.10 -6.01 -7.54
N ARG A 85 -8.00 -7.34 -7.43
CA ARG A 85 -8.51 -8.25 -8.48
C ARG A 85 -10.01 -8.12 -8.72
N GLY A 86 -10.79 -7.83 -7.68
CA GLY A 86 -12.23 -7.57 -7.80
C GLY A 86 -12.59 -6.24 -8.47
N LEU A 87 -11.64 -5.29 -8.55
CA LEU A 87 -11.80 -4.01 -9.24
C LEU A 87 -11.41 -4.09 -10.72
N GLU A 88 -10.67 -5.12 -11.12
CA GLU A 88 -10.32 -5.34 -12.52
C GLU A 88 -11.60 -5.60 -13.31
N LYS A 89 -11.76 -4.89 -14.43
CA LYS A 89 -12.92 -5.10 -15.30
C LYS A 89 -12.87 -6.54 -15.82
N PRO A 90 -14.00 -7.27 -15.86
CA PRO A 90 -14.03 -8.58 -16.49
C PRO A 90 -13.50 -8.45 -17.92
N ALA A 91 -12.55 -9.31 -18.28
CA ALA A 91 -12.10 -9.42 -19.66
C ALA A 91 -13.32 -9.76 -20.54
N LEU A 92 -13.56 -8.92 -21.55
CA LEU A 92 -14.60 -9.12 -22.58
C LEU A 92 -14.29 -10.34 -23.45
#